data_AF-A0A943UTH6-F1
#
_entry.id   AF-A0A943UTH6-F1
#
_cell.length_a   1.000
_cell.length_b   1.000
_cell.length_c   1.000
_cell.angle_alpha   90.00
_cell.angle_beta   90.00
_cell.angle_gamma   90.00
#
_symmetry.space_group_name_H-M   'P 1'
#
loop_
_entity.id
_entity.type
_entity.pdbx_description
1 polymer ?
#
loop_
_entity_poly.entity_id
_entity_poly.type
_entity_poly.pdbx_seq_one_letter_code
_entity_poly.pdbx_strand_id
1 'polypeptide(L)'
;SEVLGRESPLFGRRTAQLRLSAFGYLDSARMLEGVSLEDQVKYYSCIGGTPYYLSLVDVRDSFESNIKRLFFEKTGFLYEEPLMLLRQELREPMVYASVLGAVAQGAVKAKEIADRLDIEKSAVSRYVATLKALGIVDRKVPFGDNVETSRKGIYTLNEGYFSYWYRFVKPYVGEVEQGSGSLVADQFAFGEALSTYVGQRFEGICQEWLRMQALDGRLPFPAISFGQWWGSDPLRKSQTDIDAVAANRLTKQALFGECKWRESFDETAALARVQDDAPRLIGGYDDVWSALFTKRPVSGGTKEKAAKAKGCILLVDLETLYEDL
;
A
#
# COMPACT_ATOMS: atom_id res chain seq x y z
N SER A 1 -22.57 -13.89 11.82
CA SER A 1 -22.44 -14.93 12.87
C SER A 1 -23.66 -14.87 13.77
N GLU A 2 -24.52 -15.89 13.73
CA GLU A 2 -25.74 -16.01 14.54
C GLU A 2 -25.44 -16.17 16.05
N VAL A 3 -24.18 -16.46 16.40
CA VAL A 3 -23.70 -16.74 17.76
C VAL A 3 -23.72 -15.51 18.69
N LEU A 4 -23.90 -14.30 18.15
CA LEU A 4 -23.98 -13.04 18.93
C LEU A 4 -25.36 -12.36 18.86
N GLY A 5 -26.36 -13.03 18.29
CA GLY A 5 -27.73 -12.53 18.25
C GLY A 5 -28.32 -12.36 19.65
N ARG A 6 -29.38 -11.54 19.77
CA ARG A 6 -30.05 -11.25 21.05
C ARG A 6 -30.57 -12.49 21.78
N GLU A 7 -30.84 -13.56 21.03
CA GLU A 7 -31.31 -14.85 21.55
C GLU A 7 -30.17 -15.85 21.84
N SER A 8 -28.91 -15.47 21.59
CA SER A 8 -27.76 -16.30 21.90
C SER A 8 -27.44 -16.28 23.41
N PRO A 9 -27.11 -17.42 24.03
CA PRO A 9 -26.60 -17.48 25.41
C PRO A 9 -25.37 -16.60 25.68
N LEU A 10 -24.66 -16.20 24.62
CA LEU A 10 -23.47 -15.34 24.67
C LEU A 10 -23.81 -13.84 24.56
N PHE A 11 -25.07 -13.47 24.40
CA PHE A 11 -25.51 -12.08 24.37
C PHE A 11 -25.14 -11.36 25.68
N GLY A 12 -24.48 -10.22 25.57
CA GLY A 12 -24.00 -9.44 26.73
C GLY A 12 -22.82 -10.05 27.50
N ARG A 13 -22.31 -11.24 27.11
CA ARG A 13 -21.19 -11.93 27.77
C ARG A 13 -19.85 -11.80 27.03
N ARG A 14 -19.77 -10.87 26.08
CA ARG A 14 -18.54 -10.62 25.32
C ARG A 14 -17.50 -9.88 26.18
N THR A 15 -16.40 -10.56 26.50
CA THR A 15 -15.30 -9.99 27.30
C THR A 15 -14.23 -9.30 26.45
N ALA A 16 -13.99 -9.78 25.22
CA ALA A 16 -13.05 -9.19 24.28
C ALA A 16 -13.49 -9.44 22.82
N GLN A 17 -12.98 -8.63 21.90
CA GLN A 17 -13.07 -8.86 20.46
C GLN A 17 -11.73 -8.46 19.84
N LEU A 18 -11.06 -9.40 19.19
CA LEU A 18 -9.85 -9.14 18.42
C LEU A 18 -10.15 -9.34 16.94
N ARG A 19 -9.91 -8.30 16.13
CA ARG A 19 -9.89 -8.43 14.68
C ARG A 19 -8.45 -8.74 14.29
N LEU A 20 -8.19 -9.97 13.88
CA LEU A 20 -6.88 -10.34 13.33
C LEU A 20 -6.74 -9.73 11.95
N SER A 21 -5.69 -8.95 11.76
CA SER A 21 -5.30 -8.37 10.47
C SER A 21 -4.19 -9.21 9.84
N ALA A 22 -3.98 -9.02 8.53
CA ALA A 22 -2.76 -9.50 7.87
C ALA A 22 -1.52 -8.92 8.56
N PHE A 23 -0.39 -9.63 8.41
CA PHE A 23 0.90 -9.19 8.90
C PHE A 23 1.36 -7.90 8.24
N GLY A 24 2.17 -7.16 8.98
CA GLY A 24 2.96 -6.06 8.46
C GLY A 24 4.12 -6.54 7.59
N TYR A 25 4.89 -5.61 7.03
CA TYR A 25 6.00 -5.99 6.13
C TYR A 25 7.14 -6.71 6.89
N LEU A 26 7.43 -6.33 8.14
CA LEU A 26 8.45 -7.01 8.96
C LEU A 26 8.03 -8.43 9.33
N ASP A 27 6.82 -8.60 9.85
CA ASP A 27 6.30 -9.93 10.19
C ASP A 27 6.16 -10.82 8.95
N SER A 28 5.85 -10.23 7.79
CA SER A 28 5.87 -10.95 6.51
C SER A 28 7.27 -11.38 6.11
N ALA A 29 8.28 -10.52 6.31
CA ALA A 29 9.68 -10.85 6.03
C ALA A 29 10.22 -11.95 6.94
N ARG A 30 9.75 -12.06 8.19
CA ARG A 30 10.07 -13.19 9.09
C ARG A 30 9.56 -14.53 8.59
N MET A 31 8.53 -14.55 7.73
CA MET A 31 8.09 -15.78 7.07
C MET A 31 8.90 -16.12 5.81
N LEU A 32 9.76 -15.19 5.37
CA LEU A 32 10.56 -15.27 4.14
C LEU A 32 12.05 -15.20 4.47
N GLU A 33 12.48 -15.87 5.55
CA GLU A 33 13.88 -15.95 5.95
C GLU A 33 14.76 -16.47 4.80
N GLY A 34 15.92 -15.83 4.60
CA GLY A 34 16.85 -16.16 3.52
C GLY A 34 16.56 -15.49 2.18
N VAL A 35 15.40 -14.81 2.03
CA VAL A 35 15.08 -14.00 0.85
C VAL A 35 15.76 -12.62 0.95
N SER A 36 16.20 -12.06 -0.18
CA SER A 36 16.79 -10.72 -0.23
C SER A 36 15.79 -9.64 0.23
N LEU A 37 16.25 -8.56 0.89
CA LEU A 37 15.37 -7.45 1.32
C LEU A 37 14.55 -6.86 0.17
N GLU A 38 15.17 -6.80 -1.02
CA GLU A 38 14.48 -6.34 -2.22
C GLU A 38 13.32 -7.26 -2.61
N ASP A 39 13.54 -8.58 -2.61
CA ASP A 39 12.49 -9.54 -2.94
C ASP A 39 11.46 -9.66 -1.81
N GLN A 40 11.83 -9.45 -0.54
CA GLN A 40 10.87 -9.32 0.56
C GLN A 40 9.90 -8.15 0.32
N VAL A 41 10.40 -6.99 -0.11
CA VAL A 41 9.53 -5.86 -0.52
C VAL A 41 8.63 -6.25 -1.70
N LYS A 42 9.18 -6.94 -2.72
CA LYS A 42 8.38 -7.39 -3.87
C LYS A 42 7.30 -8.39 -3.45
N TYR A 43 7.63 -9.39 -2.64
CA TYR A 43 6.67 -10.38 -2.13
C TYR A 43 5.59 -9.72 -1.30
N TYR A 44 5.92 -8.86 -0.34
CA TYR A 44 4.90 -8.13 0.43
C TYR A 44 4.01 -7.24 -0.46
N SER A 45 4.60 -6.62 -1.49
CA SER A 45 3.86 -5.79 -2.45
C SER A 45 2.89 -6.60 -3.32
N CYS A 46 3.24 -7.84 -3.68
CA CYS A 46 2.48 -8.67 -4.62
C CYS A 46 1.54 -9.66 -3.93
N ILE A 47 1.94 -10.23 -2.79
CA ILE A 47 1.21 -11.24 -2.02
C ILE A 47 0.49 -10.60 -0.82
N GLY A 48 1.06 -9.56 -0.22
CA GLY A 48 0.56 -8.98 1.03
C GLY A 48 0.99 -9.78 2.26
N GLY A 49 0.41 -9.44 3.41
CA GLY A 49 0.77 -10.02 4.71
C GLY A 49 -0.08 -11.21 5.16
N THR A 50 -0.87 -11.83 4.28
CA THR A 50 -1.70 -12.98 4.67
C THR A 50 -0.78 -14.18 4.93
N PRO A 51 -0.70 -14.71 6.17
CA PRO A 51 0.30 -15.72 6.52
C PRO A 51 0.21 -16.98 5.66
N TYR A 52 -1.00 -17.41 5.34
CA TYR A 52 -1.22 -18.57 4.48
C TYR A 52 -0.65 -18.35 3.07
N TYR A 53 -0.83 -17.18 2.47
CA TYR A 53 -0.30 -16.90 1.12
C TYR A 53 1.23 -16.80 1.13
N LEU A 54 1.81 -16.21 2.18
CA LEU A 54 3.26 -16.17 2.37
C LEU A 54 3.85 -17.58 2.51
N SER A 55 3.16 -18.50 3.20
CA SER A 55 3.61 -19.89 3.36
C SER A 55 3.66 -20.70 2.04
N LEU A 56 3.04 -20.20 0.97
CA LEU A 56 3.06 -20.84 -0.35
C LEU A 56 4.31 -20.48 -1.16
N VAL A 57 5.13 -19.52 -0.69
CA VAL A 57 6.40 -19.13 -1.31
C VAL A 57 7.47 -20.18 -1.01
N ASP A 58 8.13 -20.68 -2.05
CA ASP A 58 9.35 -21.48 -1.89
C ASP A 58 10.55 -20.52 -1.87
N VAL A 59 11.14 -20.30 -0.69
CA VAL A 59 12.26 -19.37 -0.49
C VAL A 59 13.55 -19.80 -1.22
N ARG A 60 13.61 -21.03 -1.74
CA ARG A 60 14.74 -21.53 -2.52
C ARG A 60 14.63 -21.17 -4.00
N ASP A 61 13.44 -20.81 -4.47
CA ASP A 61 13.17 -20.38 -5.83
C ASP A 61 13.26 -18.86 -5.96
N SER A 62 13.46 -18.38 -7.19
CA SER A 62 13.45 -16.93 -7.46
C SER A 62 12.06 -16.33 -7.26
N PHE A 63 12.03 -15.01 -7.07
CA PHE A 63 10.79 -14.23 -7.01
C PHE A 63 9.89 -14.48 -8.22
N GLU A 64 10.44 -14.40 -9.43
CA GLU A 64 9.69 -14.56 -10.67
C GLU A 64 9.10 -15.97 -10.79
N SER A 65 9.85 -17.01 -10.41
CA SER A 65 9.38 -18.40 -10.44
C SER A 65 8.22 -18.61 -9.48
N ASN A 66 8.31 -18.08 -8.25
CA ASN A 66 7.21 -18.13 -7.30
C ASN A 66 5.97 -17.39 -7.80
N ILE A 67 6.13 -16.18 -8.33
CA ILE A 67 5.01 -15.41 -8.88
C ILE A 67 4.34 -16.14 -10.04
N LYS A 68 5.10 -16.69 -10.99
CA LYS A 68 4.55 -17.47 -12.10
C LYS A 68 3.73 -18.65 -11.60
N ARG A 69 4.32 -19.47 -10.71
CA ARG A 69 3.70 -20.66 -10.14
C ARG A 69 2.42 -20.33 -9.37
N LEU A 70 2.41 -19.25 -8.60
CA LEU A 70 1.29 -18.91 -7.73
C LEU A 70 0.16 -18.18 -8.45
N PHE A 71 0.49 -17.29 -9.40
CA PHE A 71 -0.47 -16.36 -10.03
C PHE A 71 -0.76 -16.63 -11.50
N PHE A 72 0.16 -17.26 -12.24
CA PHE A 72 0.08 -17.40 -13.71
C PHE A 72 0.03 -18.85 -14.18
N GLU A 73 -0.22 -19.78 -13.27
CA GLU A 73 -0.54 -21.17 -13.60
C GLU A 73 -1.97 -21.47 -13.19
N LYS A 74 -2.67 -22.29 -13.98
CA LYS A 74 -4.05 -22.73 -13.67
C LYS A 74 -4.16 -23.43 -12.31
N THR A 75 -3.09 -24.14 -11.94
CA THR A 75 -2.96 -24.86 -10.67
C THR A 75 -2.41 -23.97 -9.55
N GLY A 76 -2.04 -22.72 -9.86
CA GLY A 76 -1.56 -21.75 -8.89
C GLY A 76 -2.67 -21.36 -7.93
N PHE A 77 -2.40 -21.45 -6.63
CA PHE A 77 -3.42 -21.18 -5.61
C PHE A 77 -3.97 -19.75 -5.73
N LEU A 78 -3.08 -18.76 -5.92
CA LEU A 78 -3.45 -17.34 -5.98
C LEU A 78 -4.09 -16.94 -7.31
N TYR A 79 -4.11 -17.80 -8.32
CA TYR A 79 -4.72 -17.53 -9.62
C TYR A 79 -6.26 -17.48 -9.55
N GLU A 80 -6.92 -18.42 -8.87
CA GLU A 80 -8.40 -18.47 -8.77
C GLU A 80 -8.94 -17.84 -7.47
N GLU A 81 -8.05 -17.59 -6.51
CA GLU A 81 -8.40 -17.14 -5.18
C GLU A 81 -9.32 -15.89 -5.10
N PRO A 82 -9.29 -14.87 -6.01
CA PRO A 82 -10.01 -13.65 -5.71
C PRO A 82 -11.49 -13.84 -5.99
N LEU A 83 -11.81 -14.60 -7.04
CA LEU A 83 -13.18 -15.02 -7.31
C LEU A 83 -13.66 -16.03 -6.26
N MET A 84 -12.78 -16.89 -5.75
CA MET A 84 -13.16 -17.88 -4.75
C MET A 84 -13.54 -17.23 -3.42
N LEU A 85 -12.74 -16.28 -2.92
CA LEU A 85 -13.06 -15.49 -1.72
C LEU A 85 -14.37 -14.72 -1.86
N LEU A 86 -14.57 -14.05 -2.99
CA LEU A 86 -15.81 -13.30 -3.23
C LEU A 86 -17.03 -14.22 -3.28
N ARG A 87 -16.91 -15.44 -3.85
CA ARG A 87 -18.01 -16.42 -3.88
C ARG A 87 -18.36 -16.96 -2.49
N GLN A 88 -17.37 -17.08 -1.61
CA GLN A 88 -17.59 -17.56 -0.24
C GLN A 88 -18.26 -16.50 0.65
N GLU A 89 -17.87 -15.23 0.49
CA GLU A 89 -18.32 -14.14 1.35
C GLU A 89 -19.56 -13.40 0.83
N LEU A 90 -19.84 -13.42 -0.48
CA LEU A 90 -20.80 -12.51 -1.12
C LEU A 90 -21.76 -13.23 -2.07
N ARG A 91 -23.02 -12.75 -2.09
CA ARG A 91 -24.09 -13.30 -2.95
C ARG A 91 -23.94 -12.96 -4.44
N GLU A 92 -23.36 -11.80 -4.77
CA GLU A 92 -23.21 -11.30 -6.14
C GLU A 92 -21.74 -11.09 -6.52
N PRO A 93 -20.90 -12.14 -6.47
CA PRO A 93 -19.44 -12.02 -6.52
C PRO A 93 -18.94 -11.31 -7.79
N MET A 94 -19.65 -11.46 -8.91
CA MET A 94 -19.25 -10.86 -10.18
C MET A 94 -19.32 -9.33 -10.18
N VAL A 95 -20.31 -8.73 -9.51
CA VAL A 95 -20.42 -7.26 -9.46
C VAL A 95 -19.33 -6.68 -8.58
N TYR A 96 -19.04 -7.33 -7.44
CA TYR A 96 -17.91 -6.98 -6.60
C TYR A 96 -16.58 -7.11 -7.34
N ALA A 97 -16.40 -8.19 -8.10
CA ALA A 97 -15.19 -8.40 -8.90
C ALA A 97 -15.00 -7.30 -9.96
N SER A 98 -16.09 -6.84 -10.58
CA SER A 98 -16.07 -5.71 -11.52
C SER A 98 -15.70 -4.39 -10.85
N VAL A 99 -16.22 -4.11 -9.64
CA VAL A 99 -15.83 -2.94 -8.85
C VAL A 99 -14.34 -2.97 -8.50
N LEU A 100 -13.83 -4.12 -8.04
CA LEU A 100 -12.42 -4.28 -7.73
C LEU A 100 -11.53 -4.09 -8.96
N GLY A 101 -11.93 -4.68 -10.10
CA GLY A 101 -11.23 -4.50 -11.37
C GLY A 101 -11.21 -3.05 -11.84
N ALA A 102 -12.32 -2.33 -11.69
CA ALA A 102 -12.38 -0.90 -12.01
C ALA A 102 -11.40 -0.08 -11.16
N VAL A 103 -11.35 -0.34 -9.85
CA VAL A 103 -10.42 0.33 -8.92
C VAL A 103 -8.96 0.01 -9.25
N ALA A 104 -8.63 -1.26 -9.50
CA ALA A 104 -7.29 -1.68 -9.89
C ALA A 104 -6.81 -1.06 -11.21
N GLN A 105 -7.75 -0.74 -12.11
CA GLN A 105 -7.51 -0.04 -13.36
C GLN A 105 -7.62 1.50 -13.21
N GLY A 106 -7.52 2.02 -11.99
CA GLY A 106 -7.41 3.45 -11.71
C GLY A 106 -8.72 4.23 -11.70
N ALA A 107 -9.90 3.58 -11.68
CA ALA A 107 -11.14 4.29 -11.32
C ALA A 107 -11.19 4.45 -9.79
N VAL A 108 -10.59 5.52 -9.31
CA VAL A 108 -10.37 5.75 -7.87
C VAL A 108 -11.50 6.55 -7.24
N LYS A 109 -12.41 7.16 -8.01
CA LYS A 109 -13.60 7.85 -7.49
C LYS A 109 -14.88 7.07 -7.77
N ALA A 110 -15.87 7.22 -6.89
CA ALA A 110 -17.18 6.58 -7.06
C ALA A 110 -17.84 6.87 -8.42
N LYS A 111 -17.65 8.08 -8.96
CA LYS A 111 -18.15 8.45 -10.29
C LYS A 111 -17.41 7.70 -11.40
N GLU A 112 -16.08 7.63 -11.33
CA GLU A 112 -15.26 6.92 -12.31
C GLU A 112 -15.60 5.43 -12.36
N ILE A 113 -15.87 4.82 -11.20
CA ILE A 113 -16.31 3.41 -11.10
C ILE A 113 -17.71 3.24 -11.69
N ALA A 114 -18.64 4.13 -11.34
CA ALA A 114 -20.02 4.11 -11.85
C ALA A 114 -20.05 4.22 -13.38
N ASP A 115 -19.35 5.21 -13.92
CA ASP A 115 -19.25 5.47 -15.36
C ASP A 115 -18.60 4.28 -16.10
N ARG A 116 -17.60 3.63 -15.49
CA ARG A 116 -16.90 2.48 -16.09
C ARG A 116 -17.75 1.21 -16.11
N LEU A 117 -18.57 1.01 -15.09
CA LEU A 117 -19.39 -0.20 -14.94
C LEU A 117 -20.81 -0.03 -15.48
N ASP A 118 -21.17 1.17 -15.94
CA ASP A 118 -22.52 1.54 -16.36
C ASP A 118 -23.58 1.22 -15.28
N ILE A 119 -23.28 1.61 -14.04
CA ILE A 119 -24.19 1.44 -12.89
C ILE A 119 -24.35 2.73 -12.10
N GLU A 120 -25.44 2.82 -11.34
CA GLU A 120 -25.72 3.94 -10.47
C GLU A 120 -24.62 4.17 -9.41
N LYS A 121 -24.25 5.43 -9.18
CA LYS A 121 -23.28 5.81 -8.14
C LYS A 121 -23.70 5.33 -6.75
N SER A 122 -25.01 5.26 -6.48
CA SER A 122 -25.54 4.73 -5.21
C SER A 122 -25.25 3.23 -5.04
N ALA A 123 -25.23 2.46 -6.13
CA ALA A 123 -24.87 1.04 -6.13
C ALA A 123 -23.37 0.87 -5.85
N VAL A 124 -22.52 1.67 -6.51
CA VAL A 124 -21.07 1.70 -6.23
C VAL A 124 -20.80 1.93 -4.74
N SER A 125 -21.46 2.93 -4.13
CA SER A 125 -21.29 3.22 -2.72
C SER A 125 -21.64 2.03 -1.82
N ARG A 126 -22.69 1.24 -2.15
CA ARG A 126 -23.04 0.02 -1.41
C ARG A 126 -21.97 -1.06 -1.56
N TYR A 127 -21.51 -1.32 -2.79
CA TYR A 127 -20.49 -2.34 -3.04
C TYR A 127 -19.16 -2.00 -2.37
N VAL A 128 -18.72 -0.75 -2.49
CA VAL A 128 -17.49 -0.29 -1.84
C VAL A 128 -17.60 -0.31 -0.32
N ALA A 129 -18.77 0.01 0.26
CA ALA A 129 -18.97 -0.11 1.71
C ALA A 129 -18.80 -1.55 2.20
N THR A 130 -19.35 -2.53 1.49
CA THR A 130 -19.16 -3.96 1.81
C THR A 130 -17.69 -4.38 1.64
N LEU A 131 -17.04 -4.03 0.53
CA LEU A 131 -15.63 -4.34 0.30
C LEU A 131 -14.71 -3.69 1.33
N LYS A 132 -15.06 -2.51 1.82
CA LYS A 132 -14.37 -1.83 2.92
C LYS A 132 -14.58 -2.53 4.25
N ALA A 133 -15.79 -3.02 4.52
CA ALA A 133 -16.05 -3.81 5.73
C ALA A 133 -15.19 -5.11 5.74
N LEU A 134 -15.06 -5.76 4.58
CA LEU A 134 -14.18 -6.92 4.38
C LEU A 134 -12.69 -6.58 4.45
N GLY A 135 -12.31 -5.31 4.27
CA GLY A 135 -10.90 -4.86 4.30
C GLY A 135 -10.18 -4.95 2.95
N ILE A 136 -10.89 -5.32 1.88
CA ILE A 136 -10.34 -5.48 0.52
C ILE A 136 -10.11 -4.10 -0.13
N VAL A 137 -11.05 -3.17 0.06
CA VAL A 137 -10.97 -1.79 -0.44
C VAL A 137 -10.82 -0.84 0.74
N ASP A 138 -9.98 0.18 0.61
CA ASP A 138 -9.93 1.30 1.53
C ASP A 138 -10.25 2.62 0.83
N ARG A 139 -10.62 3.63 1.63
CA ARG A 139 -10.81 5.02 1.19
C ARG A 139 -9.75 5.90 1.83
N LYS A 140 -8.79 6.34 1.03
CA LYS A 140 -7.78 7.32 1.47
C LYS A 140 -8.26 8.74 1.17
N VAL A 141 -7.86 9.70 2.01
CA VAL A 141 -8.03 11.15 1.78
C VAL A 141 -6.69 11.85 1.99
N PRO A 142 -6.47 13.06 1.42
CA PRO A 142 -5.25 13.82 1.70
C PRO A 142 -5.05 14.01 3.19
N PHE A 143 -3.82 13.88 3.66
CA PHE A 143 -3.48 14.13 5.05
C PHE A 143 -3.97 15.53 5.45
N GLY A 144 -4.71 15.65 6.55
CA GLY A 144 -5.41 16.89 6.87
C GLY A 144 -6.92 16.72 6.90
N ASP A 145 -7.44 16.06 5.87
CA ASP A 145 -8.86 15.95 5.59
C ASP A 145 -9.57 14.94 6.49
N ASN A 146 -10.87 15.16 6.72
CA ASN A 146 -11.74 14.20 7.37
C ASN A 146 -12.14 13.08 6.40
N VAL A 147 -11.92 11.82 6.81
CA VAL A 147 -12.15 10.61 5.99
C VAL A 147 -13.62 10.43 5.58
N GLU A 148 -14.57 10.93 6.35
CA GLU A 148 -16.01 10.78 6.06
C GLU A 148 -16.54 11.89 5.15
N THR A 149 -16.05 13.12 5.33
CA THR A 149 -16.64 14.29 4.66
C THR A 149 -15.83 14.81 3.47
N SER A 150 -14.56 14.43 3.33
CA SER A 150 -13.71 14.94 2.24
C SER A 150 -14.21 14.50 0.87
N ARG A 151 -14.24 15.45 -0.07
CA ARG A 151 -14.56 15.19 -1.49
C ARG A 151 -13.36 14.73 -2.32
N LYS A 152 -12.15 14.77 -1.74
CA LYS A 152 -10.89 14.39 -2.41
C LYS A 152 -10.50 12.93 -2.20
N GLY A 153 -11.36 12.16 -1.53
CA GLY A 153 -11.08 10.77 -1.23
C GLY A 153 -11.04 9.87 -2.46
N ILE A 154 -10.15 8.90 -2.40
CA ILE A 154 -9.88 7.92 -3.44
C ILE A 154 -10.01 6.51 -2.87
N TYR A 155 -10.48 5.58 -3.69
CA TYR A 155 -10.55 4.16 -3.36
C TYR A 155 -9.29 3.44 -3.83
N THR A 156 -8.76 2.58 -2.96
CA THR A 156 -7.55 1.80 -3.22
C THR A 156 -7.76 0.35 -2.79
N LEU A 157 -7.09 -0.58 -3.47
CA LEU A 157 -7.03 -1.97 -3.02
C LEU A 157 -5.99 -2.10 -1.90
N ASN A 158 -6.44 -2.53 -0.73
CA ASN A 158 -5.61 -2.56 0.48
C ASN A 158 -4.63 -3.75 0.44
N GLU A 159 -5.12 -4.93 0.09
CA GLU A 159 -4.33 -6.16 0.09
C GLU A 159 -3.44 -6.30 -1.15
N GLY A 160 -2.17 -6.64 -0.93
CA GLY A 160 -1.16 -6.79 -1.99
C GLY A 160 -1.58 -7.80 -3.05
N TYR A 161 -2.10 -8.96 -2.60
CA TYR A 161 -2.61 -10.02 -3.45
C TYR A 161 -3.74 -9.59 -4.41
N PHE A 162 -4.83 -9.00 -3.92
CA PHE A 162 -5.93 -8.53 -4.77
C PHE A 162 -5.43 -7.47 -5.76
N SER A 163 -4.63 -6.53 -5.27
CA SER A 163 -4.05 -5.46 -6.06
C SER A 163 -3.20 -5.98 -7.21
N TYR A 164 -2.30 -6.94 -6.94
CA TYR A 164 -1.46 -7.56 -7.94
C TYR A 164 -2.27 -8.37 -8.95
N TRP A 165 -3.20 -9.20 -8.47
CA TRP A 165 -4.02 -10.06 -9.32
C TRP A 165 -4.84 -9.25 -10.32
N TYR A 166 -5.56 -8.22 -9.88
CA TYR A 166 -6.37 -7.40 -10.78
C TYR A 166 -5.53 -6.56 -11.75
N ARG A 167 -4.30 -6.21 -11.36
CA ARG A 167 -3.39 -5.42 -12.20
C ARG A 167 -2.71 -6.25 -13.28
N PHE A 168 -2.20 -7.43 -12.93
CA PHE A 168 -1.29 -8.20 -13.79
C PHE A 168 -1.86 -9.54 -14.27
N VAL A 169 -2.74 -10.18 -13.51
CA VAL A 169 -3.29 -11.51 -13.85
C VAL A 169 -4.61 -11.37 -14.60
N LYS A 170 -5.54 -10.57 -14.05
CA LYS A 170 -6.90 -10.41 -14.59
C LYS A 170 -6.95 -10.09 -16.10
N PRO A 171 -6.09 -9.21 -16.65
CA PRO A 171 -6.12 -8.90 -18.07
C PRO A 171 -5.78 -10.09 -18.97
N TYR A 172 -5.10 -11.11 -18.44
CA TYR A 172 -4.54 -12.23 -19.20
C TYR A 172 -5.01 -13.60 -18.73
N VAL A 173 -6.17 -13.67 -18.06
CA VAL A 173 -6.79 -14.93 -17.62
C VAL A 173 -6.99 -15.87 -18.81
N GLY A 174 -7.36 -15.35 -19.99
CA GLY A 174 -7.56 -16.18 -21.19
C GLY A 174 -6.27 -16.88 -21.65
N GLU A 175 -5.14 -16.19 -21.59
CA GLU A 175 -3.82 -16.68 -21.97
C GLU A 175 -3.28 -17.67 -20.93
N VAL A 176 -3.51 -17.42 -19.64
CA VAL A 176 -3.21 -18.39 -18.57
C VAL A 176 -4.04 -19.66 -18.78
N GLU A 177 -5.32 -19.52 -19.13
CA GLU A 177 -6.18 -20.66 -19.50
C GLU A 177 -5.75 -21.40 -20.78
N GLN A 178 -4.89 -20.81 -21.62
CA GLN A 178 -4.34 -21.48 -22.79
C GLN A 178 -2.96 -22.11 -22.52
N GLY A 179 -2.45 -22.00 -21.29
CA GLY A 179 -1.13 -22.50 -20.90
C GLY A 179 0.02 -21.53 -21.19
N SER A 180 -0.28 -20.29 -21.59
CA SER A 180 0.72 -19.26 -21.93
C SER A 180 1.06 -18.32 -20.76
N GLY A 181 0.67 -18.67 -19.54
CA GLY A 181 0.78 -17.78 -18.37
C GLY A 181 2.22 -17.35 -18.03
N SER A 182 3.20 -18.26 -18.11
CA SER A 182 4.61 -17.92 -17.88
C SER A 182 5.13 -16.87 -18.86
N LEU A 183 4.74 -16.98 -20.14
CA LEU A 183 5.13 -16.02 -21.19
C LEU A 183 4.51 -14.64 -20.96
N VAL A 184 3.23 -14.61 -20.57
CA VAL A 184 2.55 -13.37 -20.20
C VAL A 184 3.22 -12.71 -19.00
N ALA A 185 3.57 -13.49 -17.97
CA ALA A 185 4.23 -12.97 -16.79
C ALA A 185 5.57 -12.31 -17.15
N ASP A 186 6.38 -12.97 -17.98
CA ASP A 186 7.65 -12.43 -18.47
C ASP A 186 7.48 -11.13 -19.25
N GLN A 187 6.44 -11.04 -20.07
CA GLN A 187 6.25 -9.89 -20.95
C GLN A 187 5.59 -8.69 -20.25
N PHE A 188 4.72 -8.92 -19.27
CA PHE A 188 3.83 -7.87 -18.74
C PHE A 188 3.82 -7.73 -17.22
N ALA A 189 4.24 -8.75 -16.47
CA ALA A 189 4.15 -8.77 -15.01
C ALA A 189 5.48 -8.46 -14.30
N PHE A 190 6.60 -8.41 -15.03
CA PHE A 190 7.94 -8.11 -14.52
C PHE A 190 8.52 -6.83 -15.15
N GLY A 191 9.79 -6.54 -14.83
CA GLY A 191 10.50 -5.37 -15.37
C GLY A 191 9.96 -4.03 -14.85
N GLU A 192 9.86 -3.03 -15.74
CA GLU A 192 9.47 -1.66 -15.38
C GLU A 192 8.04 -1.57 -14.83
N ALA A 193 7.12 -2.40 -15.34
CA ALA A 193 5.74 -2.44 -14.87
C ALA A 193 5.67 -2.89 -13.40
N LEU A 194 6.41 -3.94 -13.05
CA LEU A 194 6.55 -4.39 -11.66
C LEU A 194 7.24 -3.33 -10.80
N SER A 195 8.34 -2.75 -11.28
CA SER A 195 9.08 -1.73 -10.53
C SER A 195 8.20 -0.52 -10.17
N THR A 196 7.38 -0.07 -11.12
CA THR A 196 6.41 1.01 -10.90
C THR A 196 5.34 0.62 -9.87
N TYR A 197 4.81 -0.60 -9.99
CA TYR A 197 3.82 -1.13 -9.05
C TYR A 197 4.38 -1.24 -7.63
N VAL A 198 5.57 -1.85 -7.48
CA VAL A 198 6.26 -2.00 -6.20
C VAL A 198 6.59 -0.62 -5.62
N GLY A 199 6.96 0.36 -6.44
CA GLY A 199 7.19 1.73 -5.98
C GLY A 199 5.97 2.37 -5.30
N GLN A 200 4.78 2.19 -5.87
CA GLN A 200 3.54 2.67 -5.24
C GLN A 200 3.23 1.94 -3.93
N ARG A 201 3.54 0.64 -3.85
CA ARG A 201 3.36 -0.15 -2.61
C ARG A 201 4.41 0.17 -1.55
N PHE A 202 5.62 0.54 -1.97
CA PHE A 202 6.74 0.90 -1.10
C PHE A 202 6.41 2.11 -0.23
N GLU A 203 5.63 3.07 -0.72
CA GLU A 203 5.13 4.20 0.08
C GLU A 203 4.33 3.72 1.31
N GLY A 204 3.54 2.66 1.15
CA GLY A 204 2.79 2.02 2.23
C GLY A 204 3.70 1.39 3.28
N ILE A 205 4.77 0.71 2.83
CA ILE A 205 5.80 0.12 3.69
C ILE A 205 6.51 1.21 4.50
N CYS A 206 6.91 2.31 3.85
CA CYS A 206 7.58 3.43 4.51
C CYS A 206 6.70 4.08 5.59
N GLN A 207 5.40 4.20 5.33
CA GLN A 207 4.45 4.66 6.36
C GLN A 207 4.27 3.67 7.50
N GLU A 208 4.31 2.38 7.21
CA GLU A 208 4.26 1.34 8.25
C GLU A 208 5.49 1.42 9.15
N TRP A 209 6.68 1.57 8.58
CA TRP A 209 7.92 1.84 9.32
C TRP A 209 7.79 3.10 10.17
N LEU A 210 7.34 4.23 9.62
CA LEU A 210 7.14 5.46 10.40
C LEU A 210 6.21 5.27 11.61
N ARG A 211 5.15 4.47 11.46
CA ARG A 211 4.24 4.15 12.57
C ARG A 211 4.95 3.34 13.65
N MET A 212 5.72 2.33 13.27
CA MET A 212 6.48 1.50 14.21
C MET A 212 7.54 2.33 14.96
N GLN A 213 8.34 3.12 14.24
CA GLN A 213 9.34 4.00 14.86
C GLN A 213 8.71 5.02 15.80
N ALA A 214 7.49 5.49 15.51
CA ALA A 214 6.76 6.38 16.40
C ALA A 214 6.31 5.68 17.69
N LEU A 215 5.80 4.45 17.58
CA LEU A 215 5.38 3.64 18.73
C LEU A 215 6.55 3.32 19.65
N ASP A 216 7.72 3.09 19.07
CA ASP A 216 8.97 2.82 19.81
C ASP A 216 9.67 4.09 20.32
N GLY A 217 9.12 5.28 20.05
CA GLY A 217 9.70 6.56 20.49
C GLY A 217 11.02 6.92 19.79
N ARG A 218 11.30 6.34 18.61
CA ARG A 218 12.52 6.57 17.82
C ARG A 218 12.40 7.75 16.85
N LEU A 219 11.18 8.24 16.60
CA LEU A 219 10.99 9.48 15.85
C LEU A 219 11.38 10.72 16.68
N PRO A 220 11.78 11.82 16.02
CA PRO A 220 12.20 13.05 16.72
C PRO A 220 11.09 13.72 17.56
N PHE A 221 9.83 13.29 17.40
CA PHE A 221 8.69 13.74 18.18
C PHE A 221 7.61 12.64 18.25
N PRO A 222 6.67 12.70 19.22
CA PRO A 222 5.60 11.71 19.35
C PRO A 222 4.51 11.92 18.29
N ALA A 223 4.75 11.39 17.09
CA ALA A 223 3.79 11.42 15.99
C ALA A 223 2.57 10.54 16.29
N ILE A 224 1.37 11.05 16.03
CA ILE A 224 0.09 10.37 16.31
C ILE A 224 -0.84 10.31 15.10
N SER A 225 -0.45 10.90 13.98
CA SER A 225 -1.24 10.94 12.75
C SER A 225 -0.31 10.68 11.58
N PHE A 226 -0.72 9.77 10.68
CA PHE A 226 0.09 9.31 9.56
C PHE A 226 -0.73 9.29 8.27
N GLY A 227 -0.11 9.52 7.13
CA GLY A 227 -0.78 9.34 5.84
C GLY A 227 0.00 9.90 4.65
N GLN A 228 -0.73 10.12 3.56
CA GLN A 228 -0.23 10.72 2.31
C GLN A 228 -0.98 12.01 2.07
N TRP A 229 -0.33 12.98 1.45
CA TRP A 229 -1.01 14.18 1.01
C TRP A 229 -1.04 14.25 -0.51
N TRP A 230 -2.14 14.71 -1.08
CA TRP A 230 -2.23 15.08 -2.49
C TRP A 230 -3.13 16.29 -2.68
N GLY A 231 -2.78 17.13 -3.65
CA GLY A 231 -3.54 18.32 -3.95
C GLY A 231 -2.89 19.18 -5.03
N SER A 232 -3.51 20.34 -5.28
CA SER A 232 -2.94 21.33 -6.19
C SER A 232 -1.75 22.04 -5.54
N ASP A 233 -0.65 22.16 -6.27
CA ASP A 233 0.43 23.09 -5.98
C ASP A 233 0.14 24.42 -6.71
N PRO A 234 -0.20 25.51 -5.99
CA PRO A 234 -0.49 26.79 -6.62
C PRO A 234 0.71 27.41 -7.35
N LEU A 235 1.94 27.11 -6.89
CA LEU A 235 3.17 27.66 -7.46
C LEU A 235 3.43 27.06 -8.84
N ARG A 236 3.31 25.73 -8.94
CA ARG A 236 3.55 24.97 -10.17
C ARG A 236 2.31 24.80 -11.05
N LYS A 237 1.12 25.17 -10.55
CA LYS A 237 -0.18 25.00 -11.22
C LYS A 237 -0.44 23.55 -11.66
N SER A 238 0.00 22.59 -10.86
CA SER A 238 -0.13 21.15 -11.12
C SER A 238 -0.70 20.43 -9.91
N GLN A 239 -1.14 19.18 -10.09
CA GLN A 239 -1.32 18.28 -8.95
C GLN A 239 0.05 17.82 -8.47
N THR A 240 0.19 17.61 -7.16
CA THR A 240 1.36 17.03 -6.54
C THR A 240 0.94 16.24 -5.30
N ASP A 241 1.86 15.44 -4.81
CA ASP A 241 1.73 14.56 -3.66
C ASP A 241 2.93 14.66 -2.72
N ILE A 242 2.73 14.19 -1.49
CA ILE A 242 3.77 13.92 -0.50
C ILE A 242 3.52 12.50 0.03
N ASP A 243 4.50 11.62 -0.19
CA ASP A 243 4.38 10.16 -0.10
C ASP A 243 4.15 9.66 1.32
N ALA A 244 4.72 10.36 2.30
CA ALA A 244 4.55 10.06 3.71
C ALA A 244 4.49 11.33 4.56
N VAL A 245 3.55 11.36 5.50
CA VAL A 245 3.41 12.42 6.50
C VAL A 245 3.23 11.74 7.84
N ALA A 246 4.04 12.12 8.82
CA ALA A 246 3.83 11.83 10.23
C ALA A 246 3.68 13.16 10.97
N ALA A 247 2.68 13.31 11.83
CA ALA A 247 2.48 14.58 12.51
C ALA A 247 1.86 14.44 13.90
N ASN A 248 2.09 15.47 14.71
CA ASN A 248 1.35 15.76 15.93
C ASN A 248 0.82 17.19 15.82
N ARG A 249 -0.48 17.31 15.54
CA ARG A 249 -1.14 18.62 15.38
C ARG A 249 -1.25 19.40 16.68
N LEU A 250 -1.24 18.72 17.84
CA LEU A 250 -1.35 19.38 19.15
C LEU A 250 -0.05 20.10 19.49
N THR A 251 1.09 19.47 19.21
CA THR A 251 2.42 20.09 19.41
C THR A 251 2.93 20.82 18.17
N LYS A 252 2.17 20.80 17.07
CA LYS A 252 2.54 21.41 15.77
C LYS A 252 3.88 20.90 15.23
N GLN A 253 4.08 19.59 15.29
CA GLN A 253 5.29 18.91 14.81
C GLN A 253 4.96 18.02 13.62
N ALA A 254 5.79 18.02 12.58
CA ALA A 254 5.59 17.18 11.40
C ALA A 254 6.89 16.62 10.82
N LEU A 255 6.79 15.45 10.21
CA LEU A 255 7.81 14.86 9.37
C LEU A 255 7.20 14.57 7.98
N PHE A 256 7.86 15.06 6.95
CA PHE A 256 7.48 14.84 5.55
C PHE A 256 8.47 13.91 4.86
N GLY A 257 7.95 12.86 4.22
CA GLY A 257 8.73 11.79 3.60
C GLY A 257 8.47 11.67 2.11
N GLU A 258 9.55 11.41 1.36
CA GLU A 258 9.52 11.03 -0.05
C GLU A 258 10.05 9.60 -0.18
N CYS A 259 9.39 8.78 -1.00
CA CYS A 259 9.73 7.38 -1.22
C CYS A 259 10.25 7.17 -2.65
N LYS A 260 11.34 6.43 -2.79
CA LYS A 260 12.00 6.21 -4.08
C LYS A 260 12.41 4.76 -4.27
N TRP A 261 11.60 4.03 -5.02
CA TRP A 261 11.88 2.68 -5.49
C TRP A 261 12.47 2.67 -6.91
N ARG A 262 13.71 3.13 -7.06
CA ARG A 262 14.43 3.13 -8.35
C ARG A 262 15.93 2.91 -8.11
N GLU A 263 16.64 2.42 -9.11
CA GLU A 263 18.11 2.29 -9.04
C GLU A 263 18.80 3.65 -9.01
N SER A 264 18.24 4.66 -9.68
CA SER A 264 18.74 6.02 -9.66
C SER A 264 17.60 7.05 -9.78
N PHE A 265 17.81 8.22 -9.20
CA PHE A 265 16.90 9.37 -9.25
C PHE A 265 17.67 10.63 -8.86
N ASP A 266 17.05 11.80 -9.05
CA ASP A 266 17.60 13.07 -8.58
C ASP A 266 17.38 13.21 -7.07
N GLU A 267 18.40 12.83 -6.29
CA GLU A 267 18.40 12.92 -4.83
C GLU A 267 18.23 14.36 -4.33
N THR A 268 18.75 15.35 -5.06
CA THR A 268 18.65 16.77 -4.67
C THR A 268 17.22 17.27 -4.85
N ALA A 269 16.58 16.93 -5.96
CA ALA A 269 15.17 17.24 -6.17
C ALA A 269 14.25 16.54 -5.16
N ALA A 270 14.54 15.28 -4.82
CA ALA A 270 13.78 14.55 -3.81
C ALA A 270 13.86 15.22 -2.42
N LEU A 271 15.05 15.68 -2.01
CA LEU A 271 15.21 16.43 -0.77
C LEU A 271 14.46 17.78 -0.81
N ALA A 272 14.54 18.52 -1.92
CA ALA A 272 13.83 19.78 -2.07
C ALA A 272 12.29 19.60 -1.95
N ARG A 273 11.73 18.48 -2.42
CA ARG A 273 10.29 18.19 -2.25
C ARG A 273 9.89 18.13 -0.78
N VAL A 274 10.67 17.46 0.07
CA VAL A 274 10.31 17.30 1.50
C VAL A 274 10.74 18.46 2.37
N GLN A 275 11.75 19.22 1.97
CA GLN A 275 12.26 20.37 2.73
C GLN A 275 11.58 21.69 2.36
N ASP A 276 11.23 21.88 1.09
CA ASP A 276 10.70 23.15 0.59
C ASP A 276 9.22 23.06 0.22
N ASP A 277 8.83 22.02 -0.53
CA ASP A 277 7.46 21.90 -1.03
C ASP A 277 6.48 21.43 0.04
N ALA A 278 6.81 20.36 0.75
CA ALA A 278 5.90 19.77 1.74
C ALA A 278 5.49 20.76 2.83
N PRO A 279 6.39 21.54 3.46
CA PRO A 279 6.00 22.49 4.51
C PRO A 279 5.15 23.65 3.97
N ARG A 280 5.37 24.04 2.70
CA ARG A 280 4.57 25.07 2.01
C ARG A 280 3.16 24.57 1.67
N LEU A 281 3.03 23.30 1.26
CA LEU A 281 1.75 22.69 0.87
C LEU A 281 0.93 22.23 2.08
N ILE A 282 1.60 21.83 3.16
CA ILE A 282 1.02 21.26 4.38
C ILE A 282 1.46 22.11 5.58
N GLY A 283 0.91 23.33 5.66
CA GLY A 283 1.23 24.27 6.73
C GLY A 283 0.62 23.93 8.09
N GLY A 284 0.91 24.77 9.09
CA GLY A 284 0.38 24.65 10.45
C GLY A 284 1.29 23.92 11.44
N TYR A 285 2.55 23.69 11.07
CA TYR A 285 3.59 23.06 11.90
C TYR A 285 4.74 24.04 12.12
N ASP A 286 5.25 24.06 13.35
CA ASP A 286 6.33 24.95 13.78
C ASP A 286 7.68 24.22 13.69
N ASP A 287 7.74 22.96 14.14
CA ASP A 287 8.93 22.10 13.97
C ASP A 287 8.69 21.06 12.86
N VAL A 288 9.58 21.03 11.88
CA VAL A 288 9.47 20.17 10.70
C VAL A 288 10.75 19.39 10.46
N TRP A 289 10.58 18.09 10.24
CA TRP A 289 11.62 17.15 9.85
C TRP A 289 11.33 16.59 8.46
N SER A 290 12.34 15.97 7.85
CA SER A 290 12.19 15.32 6.56
C SER A 290 12.67 13.88 6.61
N ALA A 291 12.14 13.03 5.74
CA ALA A 291 12.64 11.69 5.51
C ALA A 291 12.78 11.41 4.01
N LEU A 292 13.79 10.62 3.64
CA LEU A 292 13.97 10.11 2.29
C LEU A 292 14.13 8.60 2.39
N PHE A 293 13.15 7.87 1.84
CA PHE A 293 13.12 6.41 1.82
C PHE A 293 13.59 5.91 0.46
N THR A 294 14.58 5.02 0.44
CA THR A 294 15.24 4.64 -0.81
C THR A 294 15.48 3.14 -0.93
N LYS A 295 15.39 2.63 -2.17
CA LYS A 295 15.76 1.23 -2.48
C LYS A 295 17.24 0.96 -2.23
N ARG A 296 18.10 1.94 -2.50
CA ARG A 296 19.56 1.87 -2.35
C ARG A 296 20.03 2.99 -1.43
N PRO A 297 21.18 2.84 -0.75
CA PRO A 297 21.77 3.95 0.00
C PRO A 297 21.98 5.16 -0.90
N VAL A 298 21.64 6.36 -0.42
CA VAL A 298 21.91 7.61 -1.14
C VAL A 298 23.40 7.90 -1.26
N SER A 299 23.76 8.74 -2.21
CA SER A 299 25.15 9.16 -2.43
C SER A 299 25.79 9.82 -1.19
N GLY A 300 27.11 9.72 -1.08
CA GLY A 300 27.87 10.37 0.01
C GLY A 300 27.63 11.89 0.09
N GLY A 301 27.52 12.56 -1.07
CA GLY A 301 27.19 13.98 -1.14
C GLY A 301 25.81 14.31 -0.55
N THR A 302 24.82 13.45 -0.74
CA THR A 302 23.48 13.60 -0.13
C THR A 302 23.52 13.34 1.37
N LYS A 303 24.30 12.35 1.84
CA LYS A 303 24.52 12.14 3.28
C LYS A 303 25.12 13.37 3.95
N GLU A 304 26.12 13.99 3.33
CA GLU A 304 26.71 15.23 3.85
C GLU A 304 25.75 16.42 3.84
N LYS A 305 24.96 16.59 2.77
CA LYS A 305 23.92 17.64 2.70
C LYS A 305 22.89 17.46 3.81
N ALA A 306 22.42 16.22 4.01
CA ALA A 306 21.46 15.88 5.07
C ALA A 306 22.03 16.19 6.46
N ALA A 307 23.29 15.84 6.73
CA ALA A 307 23.94 16.10 8.01
C ALA A 307 24.12 17.61 8.31
N LYS A 308 24.26 18.44 7.27
CA LYS A 308 24.43 19.90 7.38
C LYS A 308 23.12 20.69 7.36
N ALA A 309 22.00 20.03 7.08
CA ALA A 309 20.70 20.70 6.97
C ALA A 309 20.24 21.22 8.35
N LYS A 310 19.60 22.41 8.36
CA LYS A 310 19.06 23.02 9.59
C LYS A 310 17.90 22.22 10.22
N GLY A 311 17.33 21.27 9.50
CA GLY A 311 16.37 20.28 10.00
C GLY A 311 16.95 18.87 9.81
N CYS A 312 16.72 17.99 10.78
CA CYS A 312 17.20 16.61 10.67
C CYS A 312 16.44 15.89 9.53
N ILE A 313 17.21 15.29 8.62
CA ILE A 313 16.72 14.46 7.53
C ILE A 313 17.02 13.01 7.87
N LEU A 314 15.97 12.19 7.99
CA LEU A 314 16.10 10.75 8.11
C LEU A 314 16.37 10.16 6.73
N LEU A 315 17.51 9.49 6.56
CA LEU A 315 17.81 8.72 5.36
C LEU A 315 17.57 7.25 5.69
N VAL A 316 16.60 6.63 5.03
CA VAL A 316 16.14 5.27 5.34
C VAL A 316 16.24 4.43 4.08
N ASP A 317 17.29 3.63 3.96
CA ASP A 317 17.40 2.61 2.90
C ASP A 317 16.78 1.27 3.37
N LEU A 318 16.88 0.22 2.55
CA LEU A 318 16.30 -1.07 2.91
C LEU A 318 16.95 -1.70 4.14
N GLU A 319 18.25 -1.51 4.36
CA GLU A 319 18.91 -2.07 5.55
C GLU A 319 18.35 -1.41 6.82
N THR A 320 18.16 -0.08 6.80
CA THR A 320 17.49 0.63 7.91
C THR A 320 16.01 0.26 8.03
N LEU A 321 15.31 0.06 6.92
CA LEU A 321 13.88 -0.28 6.93
C LEU A 321 13.62 -1.67 7.56
N TYR A 322 14.58 -2.58 7.45
CA TYR A 322 14.52 -3.95 7.96
C TYR A 322 15.47 -4.19 9.15
N GLU A 323 15.96 -3.13 9.81
CA GLU A 323 16.92 -3.25 10.92
C GLU A 323 16.39 -4.04 12.12
N ASP A 324 15.06 -4.07 12.30
CA ASP A 324 14.35 -4.76 13.38
C ASP A 324 13.82 -6.17 12.99
N LEU A 325 14.26 -6.70 11.84
CA LEU A 325 13.83 -8.02 11.35
C LEU A 325 14.31 -9.15 12.27
#